data_AF-X1EYQ1-F1
#
_entry.id   AF-X1EYQ1-F1
#
_cell.length_a   1.000
_cell.length_b   1.000
_cell.length_c   1.000
_cell.angle_alpha   90.00
_cell.angle_beta   90.00
_cell.angle_gamma   90.00
#
_symmetry.space_group_name_H-M   'P 1'
#
loop_
_entity.id
_entity.type
_entity.pdbx_description
1 polymer ?
#
loop_
_entity_poly.entity_id
_entity_poly.type
_entity_poly.pdbx_seq_one_letter_code
_entity_poly.pdbx_strand_id
1 'polypeptide(L)'
;AREILFLCEPISAQKALEWGLVNQVVPYAEIDDAVDVICQKLIDKFPECIRYTKQQVNFWKDFAWHQTIGHAKEWLSIHYTSWEPLEGMSAFVEKRPPNYRGIRESPHPEFLWGPPSETCSSCQTKNLPSEFKFCGKCGAKL
;
A
#
# COMPACT_ATOMS: atom_id res chain seq x y z
N ALA A 1 7.38 -8.26 -12.07
CA ALA A 1 6.66 -7.32 -11.17
C ALA A 1 5.50 -7.97 -10.41
N ARG A 2 4.59 -8.73 -11.03
CA ARG A 2 3.39 -9.27 -10.34
C ARG A 2 3.69 -10.11 -9.09
N GLU A 3 4.76 -10.90 -9.09
CA GLU A 3 5.21 -11.68 -7.92
C GLU A 3 5.45 -10.78 -6.69
N ILE A 4 6.22 -9.69 -6.86
CA ILE A 4 6.48 -8.71 -5.80
C ILE A 4 5.18 -8.08 -5.31
N LEU A 5 4.31 -7.67 -6.24
CA LEU A 5 3.10 -6.91 -5.92
C LEU A 5 2.01 -7.75 -5.25
N PHE A 6 1.90 -9.04 -5.60
CA PHE A 6 0.83 -9.90 -5.07
C PHE A 6 1.26 -10.71 -3.86
N LEU A 7 2.54 -11.08 -3.77
CA LEU A 7 3.02 -11.93 -2.67
C LEU A 7 3.66 -11.11 -1.56
N CYS A 8 4.15 -9.90 -1.86
CA CYS A 8 4.83 -9.03 -0.89
C CYS A 8 5.97 -9.73 -0.13
N GLU A 9 6.59 -10.74 -0.77
CA GLU A 9 7.66 -11.52 -0.15
C GLU A 9 8.98 -10.75 -0.17
N PRO A 10 9.80 -10.86 0.89
CA PRO A 10 11.12 -10.26 0.90
C PRO A 10 12.01 -10.93 -0.14
N ILE A 11 12.80 -10.12 -0.84
CA ILE A 11 13.80 -10.59 -1.81
C ILE A 11 15.20 -10.21 -1.32
N SER A 12 16.18 -11.07 -1.63
CA SER A 12 17.59 -10.76 -1.38
C SER A 12 18.09 -9.66 -2.34
N ALA A 13 19.16 -8.96 -1.95
CA ALA A 13 19.82 -7.99 -2.83
C ALA A 13 20.24 -8.63 -4.17
N GLN A 14 20.73 -9.87 -4.12
CA GLN A 14 21.14 -10.61 -5.31
C GLN A 14 19.96 -10.91 -6.24
N LYS A 15 18.82 -11.35 -5.70
CA LYS A 15 17.59 -11.57 -6.49
C LYS A 15 17.10 -10.25 -7.09
N ALA A 16 17.20 -9.14 -6.34
CA ALA A 16 16.87 -7.81 -6.85
C ALA A 16 17.78 -7.38 -8.03
N LEU A 17 19.07 -7.72 -7.99
CA LEU A 17 20.00 -7.48 -9.10
C LEU A 17 19.65 -8.32 -10.33
N GLU A 18 19.43 -9.62 -10.14
CA GLU A 18 19.03 -10.54 -11.22
C GLU A 18 17.73 -10.12 -11.90
N TRP A 19 16.79 -9.57 -11.13
CA TRP A 19 15.52 -9.06 -11.63
C TRP A 19 15.61 -7.65 -12.22
N GLY A 20 16.76 -6.98 -12.11
CA GLY A 20 16.98 -5.62 -12.61
C GLY A 20 16.30 -4.52 -11.79
N LEU A 21 15.98 -4.77 -10.51
CA LEU A 21 15.49 -3.72 -9.59
C LEU A 21 16.61 -2.79 -9.13
N VAL A 22 17.84 -3.29 -9.07
CA VAL A 22 19.04 -2.53 -8.73
C VAL A 22 20.11 -2.78 -9.78
N ASN A 23 21.04 -1.84 -9.95
CA ASN A 23 22.10 -1.94 -10.97
C ASN A 23 23.37 -2.64 -10.46
N GLN A 24 23.59 -2.66 -9.14
CA GLN A 24 24.79 -3.21 -8.51
C GLN A 24 24.48 -3.65 -7.07
N VAL A 25 25.18 -4.68 -6.60
CA VAL A 25 25.19 -5.14 -5.20
C VAL A 25 26.63 -5.22 -4.75
N VAL A 26 26.93 -4.62 -3.59
CA VAL A 26 28.27 -4.59 -2.97
C VAL A 26 28.15 -4.92 -1.48
N PRO A 27 29.25 -5.33 -0.81
CA PRO A 27 29.28 -5.41 0.65
C PRO A 27 28.83 -4.09 1.29
N TYR A 28 28.13 -4.18 2.43
CA TYR A 28 27.59 -3.00 3.10
C TYR A 28 28.65 -1.93 3.41
N ALA A 29 29.85 -2.37 3.80
CA ALA A 29 30.97 -1.48 4.11
C ALA A 29 31.55 -0.73 2.90
N GLU A 30 31.21 -1.14 1.67
CA GLU A 30 31.74 -0.57 0.41
C GLU A 30 30.68 0.26 -0.34
N ILE A 31 29.50 0.49 0.25
CA ILE A 31 28.41 1.22 -0.41
C ILE A 31 28.85 2.63 -0.82
N ASP A 32 29.49 3.36 0.10
CA ASP A 32 29.90 4.75 -0.15
C ASP A 32 30.94 4.82 -1.28
N ASP A 33 31.95 3.95 -1.24
CA ASP A 33 32.98 3.85 -2.29
C ASP A 33 32.36 3.53 -3.67
N ALA A 34 31.41 2.60 -3.72
CA ALA A 34 30.73 2.23 -4.97
C ALA A 34 29.87 3.38 -5.52
N VAL A 35 29.19 4.12 -4.65
CA VAL A 35 28.41 5.31 -5.01
C VAL A 35 29.34 6.41 -5.54
N ASP A 36 30.45 6.68 -4.87
CA ASP A 36 31.43 7.71 -5.27
C ASP A 36 32.00 7.44 -6.66
N VAL A 37 32.31 6.18 -6.97
CA VAL A 37 32.76 5.77 -8.31
C VAL A 37 31.70 6.11 -9.38
N ILE A 38 30.41 5.90 -9.11
CA ILE A 38 29.32 6.24 -10.05
C ILE A 38 29.18 7.76 -10.17
N CYS A 39 29.19 8.48 -9.05
CA CYS A 39 29.11 9.94 -9.01
C CYS A 39 30.23 10.59 -9.82
N GLN A 40 31.48 10.14 -9.64
CA GLN A 40 32.63 10.65 -10.39
C GLN A 40 32.44 10.42 -11.89
N LYS A 41 32.00 9.21 -12.29
CA LYS A 41 31.70 8.91 -13.71
C LYS A 41 30.62 9.81 -14.31
N LEU A 42 29.63 10.22 -13.51
CA LEU A 42 28.55 11.13 -13.93
C LEU A 42 29.02 12.59 -14.02
N ILE A 43 29.89 13.04 -13.11
CA ILE A 43 30.51 14.36 -13.14
C ILE A 43 31.34 14.54 -14.41
N ASP A 44 32.05 13.49 -14.84
CA ASP A 44 32.91 13.49 -16.03
C ASP A 44 32.12 13.30 -17.35
N LYS A 45 30.91 13.89 -17.46
CA LYS A 45 30.01 13.79 -18.63
C LYS A 45 29.36 15.15 -18.92
N PHE A 46 28.76 15.29 -20.11
CA PHE A 46 28.08 16.53 -20.48
C PHE A 46 26.79 16.74 -19.67
N PRO A 47 26.69 17.82 -18.88
CA PRO A 47 25.58 18.02 -17.95
C PRO A 47 24.24 18.25 -18.66
N GLU A 48 24.23 18.97 -19.78
CA GLU A 48 23.02 19.21 -20.59
C GLU A 48 22.48 17.90 -21.20
N CYS A 49 23.37 17.08 -21.76
CA CYS A 49 23.00 15.78 -22.32
C CYS A 49 22.42 14.87 -21.26
N ILE A 50 23.07 14.74 -20.08
CA ILE A 50 22.55 13.92 -18.97
C ILE A 50 21.17 14.39 -18.53
N ARG A 51 20.96 15.71 -18.39
CA ARG A 51 19.67 16.26 -17.97
C ARG A 51 18.56 15.86 -18.95
N TYR A 52 18.81 16.04 -20.24
CA TYR A 52 17.83 15.69 -21.26
C TYR A 52 17.63 14.18 -21.39
N THR A 53 18.70 13.38 -21.31
CA THR A 53 18.61 11.91 -21.28
C THR A 53 17.75 11.45 -20.12
N LYS A 54 17.93 11.99 -18.90
CA LYS A 54 17.11 11.65 -17.73
C LYS A 54 15.62 11.94 -17.96
N GLN A 55 15.30 13.08 -18.57
CA GLN A 55 13.92 13.43 -18.94
C GLN A 55 13.35 12.41 -19.93
N GLN A 56 14.09 12.09 -20.98
CA GLN A 56 13.63 11.19 -22.04
C GLN A 56 13.43 9.74 -21.55
N VAL A 57 14.36 9.19 -20.76
CA VAL A 57 14.23 7.81 -20.25
C VAL A 57 13.11 7.67 -19.22
N ASN A 58 12.76 8.76 -18.52
CA ASN A 58 11.66 8.75 -17.54
C ASN A 58 10.29 9.04 -18.16
N PHE A 59 10.22 9.60 -19.37
CA PHE A 59 8.97 10.07 -19.99
C PHE A 59 7.84 9.03 -19.91
N TRP A 60 8.07 7.80 -20.38
CA TRP A 60 7.04 6.75 -20.37
C TRP A 60 6.64 6.31 -18.97
N LYS A 61 7.61 6.22 -18.05
CA LYS A 61 7.36 5.91 -16.64
C LYS A 61 6.46 6.98 -16.02
N ASP A 62 6.79 8.25 -16.20
CA ASP A 62 6.07 9.38 -15.62
C ASP A 62 4.68 9.52 -16.25
N PHE A 63 4.57 9.36 -17.57
CA PHE A 63 3.28 9.36 -18.26
C PHE A 63 2.33 8.30 -17.70
N ALA A 64 2.78 7.04 -17.62
CA ALA A 64 1.97 5.95 -17.07
C ALA A 64 1.66 6.15 -15.58
N TRP A 65 2.62 6.65 -14.81
CA TRP A 65 2.44 6.95 -13.38
C TRP A 65 1.34 7.99 -13.16
N HIS A 66 1.39 9.12 -13.88
CA HIS A 66 0.41 10.19 -13.73
C HIS A 66 -1.01 9.76 -14.12
N GLN A 67 -1.16 8.79 -15.02
CA GLN A 67 -2.46 8.23 -15.37
C GLN A 67 -3.01 7.25 -14.33
N THR A 68 -2.16 6.59 -13.53
CA THR A 68 -2.57 5.47 -12.66
C THR A 68 -2.55 5.79 -11.17
N ILE A 69 -1.65 6.67 -10.72
CA ILE A 69 -1.46 6.96 -9.29
C ILE A 69 -2.68 7.66 -8.66
N GLY A 70 -3.40 8.48 -9.42
CA GLY A 70 -4.61 9.15 -8.96
C GLY A 70 -5.67 8.14 -8.51
N HIS A 71 -5.95 7.17 -9.39
CA HIS A 71 -6.90 6.08 -9.10
C HIS A 71 -6.46 5.23 -7.90
N ALA A 72 -5.17 4.87 -7.80
CA ALA A 72 -4.67 4.11 -6.65
C ALA A 72 -4.85 4.85 -5.32
N LYS A 73 -4.56 6.16 -5.31
CA LYS A 73 -4.77 7.03 -4.14
C LYS A 73 -6.25 7.15 -3.77
N GLU A 74 -7.12 7.34 -4.75
CA GLU A 74 -8.57 7.46 -4.54
C GLU A 74 -9.16 6.17 -3.99
N TRP A 75 -8.80 5.03 -4.58
CA TRP A 75 -9.23 3.72 -4.10
C TRP A 75 -8.84 3.53 -2.63
N LEU A 76 -7.57 3.78 -2.28
CA LEU A 76 -7.11 3.67 -0.90
C LEU A 76 -7.85 4.64 0.03
N SER A 77 -8.06 5.89 -0.39
CA SER A 77 -8.73 6.91 0.43
C SER A 77 -10.17 6.55 0.77
N ILE A 78 -10.91 5.97 -0.19
CA ILE A 78 -12.30 5.55 -0.01
C ILE A 78 -12.40 4.30 0.87
N HIS A 79 -11.47 3.37 0.74
CA HIS A 79 -11.52 2.09 1.45
C HIS A 79 -10.78 2.12 2.80
N TYR A 80 -10.05 3.18 3.14
CA TYR A 80 -9.20 3.21 4.33
C TYR A 80 -9.93 2.95 5.65
N THR A 81 -11.24 3.24 5.70
CA THR A 81 -12.09 3.00 6.87
C THR A 81 -12.80 1.64 6.85
N SER A 82 -12.46 0.76 5.92
CA SER A 82 -13.01 -0.60 5.86
C SER A 82 -12.22 -1.57 6.73
N TRP A 83 -12.68 -2.82 6.79
CA TRP A 83 -12.06 -3.81 7.66
C TRP A 83 -10.64 -4.20 7.24
N GLU A 84 -10.39 -4.32 5.94
CA GLU A 84 -9.10 -4.79 5.42
C GLU A 84 -7.92 -3.86 5.79
N PRO A 85 -7.99 -2.53 5.56
CA PRO A 85 -6.93 -1.62 6.02
C PRO A 85 -6.82 -1.55 7.54
N LEU A 86 -7.94 -1.57 8.27
CA LEU A 86 -7.90 -1.56 9.73
C LEU A 86 -7.14 -2.76 10.27
N GLU A 87 -7.44 -3.97 9.78
CA GLU A 87 -6.78 -5.21 10.19
C GLU A 87 -5.31 -5.20 9.80
N GLY A 88 -4.97 -4.78 8.57
CA GLY A 88 -3.58 -4.71 8.12
C GLY A 88 -2.72 -3.77 8.98
N MET A 89 -3.23 -2.58 9.29
CA MET A 89 -2.53 -1.61 10.14
C MET A 89 -2.45 -2.07 11.60
N SER A 90 -3.53 -2.61 12.15
CA SER A 90 -3.57 -3.10 13.53
C SER A 90 -2.59 -4.26 13.70
N ALA A 91 -2.61 -5.22 12.78
CA ALA A 91 -1.70 -6.36 12.78
C ALA A 91 -0.22 -5.92 12.70
N PHE A 92 0.08 -4.91 11.87
CA PHE A 92 1.43 -4.34 11.77
C PHE A 92 1.89 -3.71 13.10
N VAL A 93 1.04 -2.87 13.71
CA VAL A 93 1.34 -2.22 15.01
C VAL A 93 1.51 -3.25 16.12
N GLU A 94 0.63 -4.26 16.15
CA GLU A 94 0.63 -5.35 17.12
C GLU A 94 1.70 -6.42 16.83
N LYS A 95 2.43 -6.30 15.72
CA LYS A 95 3.47 -7.25 15.27
C LYS A 95 2.98 -8.70 15.18
N ARG A 96 1.75 -8.87 14.69
CA ARG A 96 1.12 -10.18 14.45
C ARG A 96 0.81 -10.37 12.97
N PRO A 97 0.64 -11.62 12.50
CA PRO A 97 0.14 -11.84 11.14
C PRO A 97 -1.29 -11.26 10.98
N PRO A 98 -1.59 -10.64 9.82
CA PRO A 98 -2.96 -10.24 9.48
C PRO A 98 -3.87 -11.44 9.26
N ASN A 99 -5.15 -11.32 9.64
CA ASN A 99 -6.17 -12.34 9.44
C ASN A 99 -6.81 -12.25 8.05
N TYR A 100 -6.06 -12.64 7.01
CA TYR A 100 -6.54 -12.61 5.62
C TYR A 100 -7.78 -13.48 5.38
N ARG A 101 -7.91 -14.62 6.09
CA ARG A 101 -9.05 -15.53 5.92
C ARG A 101 -10.32 -14.93 6.49
N GLY A 102 -10.24 -14.33 7.68
CA GLY A 102 -11.37 -13.62 8.28
C GLY A 102 -11.92 -12.56 7.35
N ILE A 103 -11.04 -11.72 6.77
CA ILE A 103 -11.43 -10.69 5.80
C ILE A 103 -12.21 -11.29 4.62
N ARG A 104 -11.71 -12.39 4.06
CA ARG A 104 -12.33 -13.07 2.90
C ARG A 104 -13.67 -13.74 3.22
N GLU A 105 -13.84 -14.21 4.45
CA GLU A 105 -15.04 -14.90 4.90
C GLU A 105 -16.16 -13.94 5.30
N SER A 106 -15.86 -12.65 5.55
CA SER A 106 -16.91 -11.67 5.81
C SER A 106 -17.76 -11.41 4.57
N PRO A 107 -19.10 -11.38 4.71
CA PRO A 107 -20.00 -11.04 3.62
C PRO A 107 -19.91 -9.55 3.22
N HIS A 108 -19.41 -8.70 4.11
CA HIS A 108 -19.40 -7.23 3.97
C HIS A 108 -18.09 -6.60 4.47
N PRO A 109 -16.93 -6.92 3.87
CA PRO A 109 -15.63 -6.42 4.33
C PRO A 109 -15.47 -4.89 4.17
N GLU A 110 -16.32 -4.27 3.36
CA GLU A 110 -16.42 -2.82 3.19
C GLU A 110 -16.92 -2.09 4.44
N PHE A 111 -17.63 -2.78 5.33
CA PHE A 111 -18.16 -2.23 6.58
C PHE A 111 -17.53 -2.89 7.80
N LEU A 112 -16.90 -2.10 8.66
CA LEU A 112 -16.19 -2.58 9.86
C LEU A 112 -17.05 -3.39 10.83
N TRP A 113 -18.35 -3.10 10.88
CA TRP A 113 -19.30 -3.70 11.82
C TRP A 113 -20.59 -4.13 11.10
N GLY A 114 -20.45 -4.53 9.84
CA GLY A 114 -21.55 -4.89 8.95
C GLY A 114 -22.32 -3.68 8.38
N PRO A 115 -23.19 -3.92 7.38
CA PRO A 115 -23.91 -2.86 6.68
C PRO A 115 -24.82 -2.07 7.62
N PRO A 116 -25.05 -0.76 7.34
CA PRO A 116 -25.94 0.08 8.13
C PRO A 116 -27.41 -0.22 7.84
N SER A 117 -27.89 -1.41 8.21
CA SER A 117 -29.24 -1.89 7.90
C SER A 117 -30.20 -1.87 9.08
N GLU A 118 -29.69 -1.82 10.31
CA GLU A 118 -30.52 -1.99 11.51
C GLU A 118 -31.24 -0.70 11.91
N THR A 119 -32.41 -0.85 12.52
CA THR A 119 -33.19 0.25 13.08
C THR A 119 -33.59 -0.07 14.52
N CYS A 120 -33.29 0.85 15.43
CA CYS A 120 -33.63 0.67 16.83
C CYS A 120 -35.14 0.79 17.05
N SER A 121 -35.76 -0.27 17.59
CA SER A 121 -37.19 -0.29 17.92
C SER A 121 -37.60 0.73 19.00
N SER A 122 -36.70 1.04 19.94
CA SER A 122 -36.96 1.95 21.06
C SER A 122 -36.90 3.43 20.67
N CYS A 123 -35.80 3.88 20.04
CA CYS A 123 -35.59 5.30 19.71
C CYS A 123 -35.70 5.62 18.21
N GLN A 124 -36.05 4.63 17.37
CA GLN A 124 -36.25 4.78 15.93
C GLN A 124 -35.01 5.28 15.16
N THR A 125 -33.82 5.13 15.74
CA THR A 125 -32.56 5.46 15.04
C THR A 125 -32.31 4.45 13.94
N LYS A 126 -32.09 4.94 12.72
CA LYS A 126 -31.87 4.15 11.51
C LYS A 126 -30.38 4.05 11.19
N ASN A 127 -30.03 3.18 10.22
CA ASN A 127 -28.68 3.02 9.68
C ASN A 127 -27.65 2.55 10.73
N LEU A 128 -28.08 1.71 11.67
CA LEU A 128 -27.18 1.12 12.66
C LEU A 128 -26.43 -0.08 12.04
N PRO A 129 -25.16 -0.31 12.40
CA PRO A 129 -24.40 -1.45 11.89
C PRO A 129 -25.04 -2.77 12.31
N SER A 130 -25.12 -3.74 11.38
CA SER A 130 -25.81 -5.01 11.61
C SER A 130 -25.17 -5.90 12.67
N GLU A 131 -23.89 -5.72 12.97
CA GLU A 131 -23.20 -6.51 14.01
C GLU A 131 -23.39 -5.96 15.42
N PHE A 132 -24.00 -4.77 15.57
CA PHE A 132 -24.20 -4.15 16.87
C PHE A 132 -25.34 -4.82 17.63
N LYS A 133 -25.08 -5.21 18.89
CA LYS A 133 -26.09 -5.80 19.79
C LYS A 133 -26.94 -4.75 20.53
N PHE A 134 -26.48 -3.51 20.55
CA PHE A 134 -27.08 -2.41 21.30
C PHE A 134 -27.08 -1.12 20.47
N CYS A 135 -28.09 -0.30 20.67
CA CYS A 135 -28.22 0.99 20.01
C CYS A 135 -27.18 1.97 20.57
N GLY A 136 -26.29 2.48 19.72
CA GLY A 136 -25.29 3.48 20.10
C GLY A 136 -25.88 4.84 20.55
N LYS A 137 -27.19 5.08 20.35
CA LYS A 137 -27.87 6.32 20.78
C LYS A 137 -28.57 6.19 22.14
N CYS A 138 -29.38 5.15 22.34
CA CYS A 138 -30.20 5.00 23.56
C CYS A 138 -29.83 3.80 24.44
N GLY A 139 -28.88 2.96 24.02
CA GLY A 139 -28.46 1.77 24.77
C GLY A 139 -29.46 0.60 24.77
N ALA A 140 -30.62 0.74 24.11
CA ALA A 140 -31.57 -0.36 23.96
C ALA A 140 -30.97 -1.50 23.13
N LYS A 141 -31.40 -2.74 23.39
CA LYS A 141 -31.02 -3.91 22.59
C LYS A 141 -31.58 -3.77 21.16
N LEU A 142 -30.75 -4.09 20.16
CA LEU A 142 -31.13 -4.15 18.75
C LEU A 142 -31.67 -5.54 18.40
#